data_AF-A0A7W0UW88-F1
#
_entry.id   AF-A0A7W0UW88-F1
#
_cell.length_a   1.000
_cell.length_b   1.000
_cell.length_c   1.000
_cell.angle_alpha   90.00
_cell.angle_beta   90.00
_cell.angle_gamma   90.00
#
_symmetry.space_group_name_H-M   'P 1'
#
loop_
_entity.id
_entity.type
_entity.pdbx_description
1 polymer ?
#
loop_
_entity_poly.entity_id
_entity_poly.type
_entity_poly.pdbx_seq_one_letter_code
_entity_poly.pdbx_strand_id
1 'polypeptide(L)'
;MLRTVSVTRFASFQSILAMCALAFLCLSVACNRGKETAKVKGPHPASDGPGINVNPNPHQTGNAAAGRDVYRFETFGNEGFWTDAARLPKGMIDAKFTPKQALEAGLQIDIEAIDPNMRKMLEEELRTDLSPQNAPLLNDPKTMVALVNANAIVGIVAVDSSGDKKFDIMNGDKVGISCTICHTITDNSVFNMPNGGSVGRRVDGPAALTLNVGKLLAMANNSRAFYPNLQQTFLGVSIGRAPSGLGPNSTEAEVDAYLSNPQFYPIGTFDETQDGNGNPVKNVPLFRQDLAAPYGTAGEFRLLDDIG
;
A
#
# COMPACT_ATOMS: atom_id res chain seq x y z
N MET A 1 61.38 -17.86 -52.40
CA MET A 1 60.82 -18.13 -53.74
C MET A 1 59.43 -17.50 -53.78
N LEU A 2 59.22 -16.25 -54.23
CA LEU A 2 59.11 -15.78 -55.64
C LEU A 2 58.20 -16.73 -56.44
N ARG A 3 56.97 -16.39 -56.82
CA ARG A 3 56.49 -15.32 -57.74
C ARG A 3 54.93 -15.25 -57.62
N THR A 4 54.14 -14.21 -57.94
CA THR A 4 54.25 -13.12 -58.93
C THR A 4 53.11 -12.10 -58.70
N VAL A 5 53.44 -10.79 -58.76
CA VAL A 5 52.83 -9.68 -59.55
C VAL A 5 51.33 -9.35 -59.32
N SER A 6 50.81 -8.12 -59.21
CA SER A 6 51.22 -6.69 -59.09
C SER A 6 50.08 -5.93 -59.78
N VAL A 7 49.44 -4.96 -59.13
CA VAL A 7 49.04 -3.70 -59.78
C VAL A 7 49.06 -2.59 -58.73
N THR A 8 50.01 -1.68 -58.87
CA THR A 8 49.95 -0.32 -58.35
C THR A 8 49.68 0.62 -59.52
N ARG A 9 48.77 1.59 -59.35
CA ARG A 9 48.91 2.92 -59.96
C ARG A 9 48.16 3.99 -59.16
N PHE A 10 48.78 5.16 -59.23
CA PHE A 10 48.71 6.34 -58.40
C PHE A 10 47.53 7.28 -58.69
N ALA A 11 47.23 8.10 -57.66
CA ALA A 11 46.79 9.52 -57.70
C ALA A 11 45.41 9.81 -58.35
N SER A 12 44.61 10.80 -57.96
CA SER A 12 44.80 12.02 -57.17
C SER A 12 43.43 12.63 -56.85
N PHE A 13 43.39 13.49 -55.84
CA PHE A 13 42.36 14.49 -55.54
C PHE A 13 41.73 15.13 -56.79
N GLN A 14 40.41 14.99 -56.91
CA GLN A 14 39.43 15.92 -57.51
C GLN A 14 38.09 15.19 -57.42
N SER A 15 37.19 15.52 -56.49
CA SER A 15 36.07 16.42 -56.81
C SER A 15 35.35 16.81 -55.51
N ILE A 16 35.86 17.84 -54.84
CA ILE A 16 35.08 18.67 -53.93
C ILE A 16 34.40 19.70 -54.85
N LEU A 17 33.14 19.47 -55.24
CA LEU A 17 32.16 20.46 -55.71
C LEU A 17 30.98 19.70 -56.32
N ALA A 18 30.02 19.25 -55.51
CA ALA A 18 28.62 18.99 -55.93
C ALA A 18 27.80 18.36 -54.79
N MET A 19 27.62 19.05 -53.66
CA MET A 19 26.45 18.80 -52.78
C MET A 19 26.19 19.90 -51.73
N CYS A 20 26.59 21.16 -52.01
CA CYS A 20 26.22 22.31 -51.17
C CYS A 20 25.04 23.14 -51.74
N ALA A 21 24.36 22.68 -52.79
CA ALA A 21 23.29 23.43 -53.46
C ALA A 21 21.87 22.88 -53.24
N LEU A 22 21.65 22.06 -52.19
CA LEU A 22 20.31 21.62 -51.78
C LEU A 22 19.93 21.99 -50.34
N ALA A 23 20.70 22.89 -49.70
CA ALA A 23 20.45 23.34 -48.32
C ALA A 23 20.04 24.83 -48.21
N PHE A 24 19.88 25.54 -49.32
CA PHE A 24 19.62 27.00 -49.32
C PHE A 24 18.32 27.44 -50.01
N LEU A 25 17.39 26.52 -50.28
CA LEU A 25 16.09 26.84 -50.89
C LEU A 25 14.87 26.34 -50.08
N CYS A 26 14.97 26.32 -48.75
CA CYS A 26 13.82 26.22 -47.86
C CYS A 26 13.86 27.28 -46.72
N LEU A 27 14.70 28.31 -46.83
CA LEU A 27 14.93 29.27 -45.74
C LEU A 27 14.51 30.73 -46.03
N SER A 28 13.61 30.97 -46.99
CA SER A 28 13.25 32.35 -47.38
C SER A 28 11.84 32.56 -47.93
N VAL A 29 10.84 31.77 -47.48
CA VAL A 29 9.40 32.08 -47.57
C VAL A 29 8.74 31.33 -46.40
N ALA A 30 8.22 31.89 -45.31
CA ALA A 30 7.71 33.22 -45.04
C ALA A 30 7.92 33.58 -43.56
N CYS A 31 8.87 34.46 -43.28
CA CYS A 31 8.73 35.38 -42.15
C CYS A 31 7.84 36.55 -42.62
N ASN A 32 6.55 36.27 -42.81
CA ASN A 32 5.56 37.34 -42.87
C ASN A 32 4.98 37.48 -41.47
N ARG A 33 5.53 38.41 -40.68
CA ARG A 33 4.92 38.90 -39.43
C ARG A 33 3.67 39.70 -39.81
N GLY A 34 2.62 38.99 -40.24
CA GLY A 34 1.26 39.48 -40.13
C GLY A 34 0.98 39.64 -38.65
N LYS A 35 0.59 40.84 -38.22
CA LYS A 35 -0.10 41.05 -36.95
C LYS A 35 -1.47 40.36 -37.05
N GLU A 36 -1.52 39.04 -37.09
CA GLU A 36 -2.69 38.33 -36.64
C GLU A 36 -2.63 38.36 -35.12
N THR A 37 -3.49 39.18 -34.54
CA THR A 37 -3.94 38.97 -33.18
C THR A 37 -4.54 37.58 -33.15
N ALA A 38 -3.73 36.56 -32.85
CA ALA A 38 -4.25 35.29 -32.39
C ALA A 38 -5.13 35.67 -31.19
N LYS A 39 -6.45 35.62 -31.39
CA LYS A 39 -7.37 35.58 -30.26
C LYS A 39 -6.86 34.41 -29.44
N VAL A 40 -6.25 34.71 -28.31
CA VAL A 40 -6.07 33.74 -27.24
C VAL A 40 -7.49 33.25 -26.99
N LYS A 41 -7.84 32.07 -27.54
CA LYS A 41 -8.98 31.33 -27.06
C LYS A 41 -8.68 31.23 -25.56
N GLY A 42 -9.58 31.76 -24.75
CA GLY A 42 -9.50 31.67 -23.30
C GLY A 42 -9.24 30.22 -22.88
N PRO A 43 -8.92 29.98 -21.60
CA PRO A 43 -8.62 28.64 -21.11
C PRO A 43 -9.63 27.66 -21.71
N HIS A 44 -9.14 26.68 -22.48
CA HIS A 44 -9.99 25.59 -22.92
C HIS A 44 -10.69 25.11 -21.65
N PRO A 45 -12.03 25.11 -21.56
CA PRO A 45 -12.68 24.48 -20.43
C PRO A 45 -12.11 23.08 -20.38
N ALA A 46 -11.60 22.67 -19.21
CA ALA A 46 -11.25 21.29 -18.99
C ALA A 46 -12.47 20.48 -19.44
N SER A 47 -12.34 19.80 -20.57
CA SER A 47 -13.36 18.86 -20.99
C SER A 47 -13.08 17.66 -20.12
N ASP A 48 -13.93 17.45 -19.12
CA ASP A 48 -14.20 16.09 -18.68
C ASP A 48 -14.45 15.29 -19.97
N GLY A 49 -13.88 14.08 -20.08
CA GLY A 49 -14.00 13.24 -21.27
C GLY A 49 -15.46 13.12 -21.76
N PRO A 50 -15.69 12.59 -22.98
CA PRO A 50 -16.98 12.66 -23.68
C PRO A 50 -18.16 12.54 -22.72
N GLY A 51 -18.90 13.64 -22.55
CA GLY A 51 -19.89 13.80 -21.48
C GLY A 51 -20.83 12.60 -21.44
N ILE A 52 -20.67 11.76 -20.43
CA ILE A 52 -21.43 10.52 -20.31
C ILE A 52 -22.83 10.89 -19.78
N ASN A 53 -23.71 11.39 -20.66
CA ASN A 53 -25.11 11.70 -20.32
C ASN A 53 -25.99 10.45 -20.09
N VAL A 54 -25.38 9.27 -20.15
CA VAL A 54 -26.03 7.99 -19.88
C VAL A 54 -24.97 7.13 -19.24
N ASN A 55 -25.03 6.90 -17.93
CA ASN A 55 -24.27 5.79 -17.36
C ASN A 55 -24.80 4.52 -18.05
N PRO A 56 -24.05 3.86 -18.96
CA PRO A 56 -24.56 2.75 -19.75
C PRO A 56 -24.84 1.52 -18.89
N ASN A 57 -24.34 1.52 -17.66
CA ASN A 57 -24.64 0.58 -16.61
C ASN A 57 -25.29 1.35 -15.45
N PRO A 58 -26.63 1.50 -15.38
CA PRO A 58 -27.24 1.99 -14.14
C PRO A 58 -26.87 0.99 -13.04
N HIS A 59 -25.81 1.29 -12.29
CA HIS A 59 -25.45 0.50 -11.13
C HIS A 59 -26.67 0.56 -10.22
N GLN A 60 -27.30 -0.60 -9.98
CA GLN A 60 -28.30 -0.69 -8.94
C GLN A 60 -27.66 -0.12 -7.69
N THR A 61 -28.27 0.92 -7.13
CA THR A 61 -27.75 1.55 -5.92
C THR A 61 -27.78 0.49 -4.83
N GLY A 62 -26.60 0.01 -4.43
CA GLY A 62 -26.49 -1.02 -3.40
C GLY A 62 -27.00 -0.53 -2.05
N ASN A 63 -27.18 -1.45 -1.11
CA ASN A 63 -27.47 -1.08 0.27
C ASN A 63 -26.18 -0.55 0.93
N ALA A 64 -26.13 0.74 1.23
CA ALA A 64 -24.96 1.38 1.84
C ALA A 64 -24.57 0.80 3.20
N ALA A 65 -25.54 0.33 4.00
CA ALA A 65 -25.26 -0.33 5.27
C ALA A 65 -24.59 -1.69 5.05
N ALA A 66 -25.12 -2.49 4.13
CA ALA A 66 -24.52 -3.78 3.77
C ALA A 66 -23.11 -3.60 3.15
N GLY A 67 -22.93 -2.59 2.29
CA GLY A 67 -21.62 -2.26 1.73
C GLY A 67 -20.61 -1.83 2.80
N ARG A 68 -21.05 -1.10 3.84
CA ARG A 68 -20.21 -0.77 4.99
C ARG A 68 -19.82 -2.01 5.79
N ASP A 69 -20.73 -2.96 5.97
CA ASP A 69 -20.43 -4.20 6.70
C ASP A 69 -19.43 -5.06 5.93
N VAL A 70 -19.60 -5.20 4.61
CA VAL A 70 -18.62 -5.83 3.70
C VAL A 70 -17.26 -5.15 3.85
N TYR A 71 -17.23 -3.83 3.72
CA TYR A 71 -16.01 -3.05 3.84
C TYR A 71 -15.31 -3.24 5.20
N ARG A 72 -16.08 -3.31 6.29
CA ARG A 72 -15.55 -3.45 7.65
C ARG A 72 -15.12 -4.85 8.04
N PHE A 73 -15.84 -5.87 7.58
CA PHE A 73 -15.74 -7.20 8.16
C PHE A 73 -15.51 -8.31 7.13
N GLU A 74 -15.72 -8.07 5.84
CA GLU A 74 -15.39 -9.10 4.84
C GLU A 74 -13.87 -9.19 4.65
N THR A 75 -13.38 -10.42 4.73
CA THR A 75 -11.97 -10.82 4.71
C THR A 75 -11.54 -11.34 3.35
N PHE A 76 -12.44 -11.39 2.36
CA PHE A 76 -12.16 -11.93 1.02
C PHE A 76 -11.67 -13.39 1.02
N GLY A 77 -12.02 -14.16 2.05
CA GLY A 77 -11.56 -15.55 2.20
C GLY A 77 -10.07 -15.69 2.56
N ASN A 78 -9.43 -14.61 3.01
CA ASN A 78 -7.99 -14.60 3.32
C ASN A 78 -7.65 -15.16 4.71
N GLU A 79 -8.62 -15.68 5.48
CA GLU A 79 -8.40 -16.23 6.81
C GLU A 79 -7.47 -17.44 6.79
N GLY A 80 -7.55 -18.26 5.74
CA GLY A 80 -6.63 -19.39 5.55
C GLY A 80 -5.17 -18.93 5.45
N PHE A 81 -4.93 -17.78 4.82
CA PHE A 81 -3.59 -17.20 4.80
C PHE A 81 -3.19 -16.68 6.18
N TRP A 82 -3.97 -15.81 6.79
CA TRP A 82 -3.58 -15.13 8.02
C TRP A 82 -3.56 -16.05 9.25
N THR A 83 -4.50 -17.00 9.33
CA THR A 83 -4.59 -17.93 10.46
C THR A 83 -3.74 -19.18 10.26
N ASP A 84 -3.85 -19.84 9.09
CA ASP A 84 -3.24 -21.16 8.92
C ASP A 84 -1.82 -21.05 8.36
N ALA A 85 -1.62 -20.25 7.31
CA ALA A 85 -0.31 -20.12 6.65
C ALA A 85 0.65 -19.23 7.45
N ALA A 86 0.31 -17.97 7.67
CA ALA A 86 1.14 -17.01 8.41
C ALA A 86 1.13 -17.26 9.92
N ARG A 87 0.07 -17.91 10.44
CA ARG A 87 -0.09 -18.21 11.88
C ARG A 87 -0.11 -16.94 12.74
N LEU A 88 -0.82 -15.92 12.29
CA LEU A 88 -0.89 -14.61 12.95
C LEU A 88 -1.44 -14.68 14.38
N PRO A 89 -2.59 -15.33 14.69
CA PRO A 89 -3.07 -15.44 16.07
C PRO A 89 -2.04 -16.05 17.00
N LYS A 90 -1.43 -17.17 16.59
CA LYS A 90 -0.37 -17.84 17.35
C LYS A 90 0.84 -16.93 17.57
N GLY A 91 1.28 -16.24 16.51
CA GLY A 91 2.39 -15.30 16.54
C GLY A 91 2.16 -14.13 17.50
N MET A 92 0.95 -13.53 17.50
CA MET A 92 0.59 -12.48 18.46
C MET A 92 0.74 -12.94 19.90
N ILE A 93 0.38 -14.17 20.23
CA ILE A 93 0.50 -14.71 21.59
C ILE A 93 1.97 -14.99 21.94
N ASP A 94 2.68 -15.69 21.05
CA ASP A 94 4.07 -16.09 21.28
C ASP A 94 4.99 -14.86 21.40
N ALA A 95 4.72 -13.82 20.61
CA ALA A 95 5.39 -12.51 20.66
C ALA A 95 4.91 -11.62 21.83
N LYS A 96 3.89 -12.03 22.58
CA LYS A 96 3.23 -11.24 23.63
C LYS A 96 2.78 -9.87 23.14
N PHE A 97 2.14 -9.84 21.97
CA PHE A 97 1.68 -8.61 21.34
C PHE A 97 0.57 -7.94 22.15
N THR A 98 0.79 -6.67 22.51
CA THR A 98 -0.13 -5.91 23.39
C THR A 98 -0.90 -4.83 22.64
N PRO A 99 -2.02 -4.31 23.18
CA PRO A 99 -2.73 -3.17 22.60
C PRO A 99 -1.84 -1.92 22.42
N LYS A 100 -0.90 -1.67 23.35
CA LYS A 100 0.09 -0.60 23.21
C LYS A 100 0.99 -0.80 21.99
N GLN A 101 1.49 -2.02 21.79
CA GLN A 101 2.32 -2.33 20.62
C GLN A 101 1.52 -2.26 19.31
N ALA A 102 0.21 -2.57 19.34
CA ALA A 102 -0.71 -2.36 18.22
C ALA A 102 -0.81 -0.87 17.84
N LEU A 103 -1.02 0.01 18.83
CA LEU A 103 -1.03 1.45 18.61
C LEU A 103 0.33 1.97 18.09
N GLU A 104 1.44 1.48 18.62
CA GLU A 104 2.78 1.81 18.09
C GLU A 104 3.01 1.32 16.66
N ALA A 105 2.34 0.24 16.25
CA ALA A 105 2.38 -0.29 14.89
C ALA A 105 1.38 0.38 13.93
N GLY A 106 0.68 1.43 14.38
CA GLY A 106 -0.27 2.17 13.54
C GLY A 106 -1.70 1.58 13.49
N LEU A 107 -1.97 0.49 14.22
CA LEU A 107 -3.31 -0.10 14.27
C LEU A 107 -4.29 0.81 15.00
N GLN A 108 -5.53 0.78 14.54
CA GLN A 108 -6.62 1.62 15.01
C GLN A 108 -7.53 0.79 15.91
N ILE A 109 -7.99 1.37 17.03
CA ILE A 109 -8.86 0.68 17.98
C ILE A 109 -10.23 1.37 18.02
N ASP A 110 -11.25 0.65 17.57
CA ASP A 110 -12.64 1.08 17.59
C ASP A 110 -13.24 0.95 18.99
N ILE A 111 -13.50 2.09 19.62
CA ILE A 111 -14.04 2.15 20.97
C ILE A 111 -15.53 1.75 21.04
N GLU A 112 -16.25 1.76 19.92
CA GLU A 112 -17.67 1.38 19.88
C GLU A 112 -17.88 -0.13 19.86
N ALA A 113 -16.84 -0.90 19.49
CA ALA A 113 -16.85 -2.35 19.49
C ALA A 113 -16.52 -2.96 20.87
N ILE A 114 -16.04 -2.16 21.82
CA ILE A 114 -15.57 -2.63 23.13
C ILE A 114 -16.70 -2.58 24.15
N ASP A 115 -16.81 -3.62 24.98
CA ASP A 115 -17.72 -3.66 26.13
C ASP A 115 -17.57 -2.40 27.02
N PRO A 116 -18.67 -1.80 27.53
CA PRO A 116 -18.61 -0.56 28.29
C PRO A 116 -17.66 -0.57 29.50
N ASN A 117 -17.52 -1.69 30.21
CA ASN A 117 -16.64 -1.77 31.38
C ASN A 117 -15.17 -1.80 30.96
N MET A 118 -14.82 -2.66 29.99
CA MET A 118 -13.46 -2.72 29.43
C MET A 118 -13.08 -1.38 28.79
N ARG A 119 -14.01 -0.76 28.07
CA ARG A 119 -13.84 0.57 27.47
C ARG A 119 -13.44 1.60 28.51
N LYS A 120 -14.20 1.70 29.61
CA LYS A 120 -13.91 2.66 30.69
C LYS A 120 -12.50 2.46 31.26
N MET A 121 -12.12 1.22 31.53
CA MET A 121 -10.78 0.89 32.05
C MET A 121 -9.67 1.26 31.06
N LEU A 122 -9.84 0.96 29.77
CA LEU A 122 -8.88 1.35 28.74
C LEU A 122 -8.76 2.87 28.60
N GLU A 123 -9.89 3.59 28.62
CA GLU A 123 -9.88 5.06 28.60
C GLU A 123 -9.14 5.66 29.80
N GLU A 124 -9.23 5.06 30.99
CA GLU A 124 -8.47 5.48 32.18
C GLU A 124 -6.96 5.24 31.97
N GLU A 125 -6.56 4.06 31.49
CA GLU A 125 -5.15 3.72 31.23
C GLU A 125 -4.52 4.58 30.12
N LEU A 126 -5.28 4.90 29.06
CA LEU A 126 -4.81 5.72 27.94
C LEU A 126 -4.47 7.17 28.34
N ARG A 127 -4.88 7.61 29.53
CA ARG A 127 -4.56 8.94 30.09
C ARG A 127 -3.27 8.94 30.94
N THR A 128 -2.63 7.79 31.09
CA THR A 128 -1.40 7.61 31.88
C THR A 128 -0.14 7.71 31.02
N ASP A 129 1.02 7.36 31.60
CA ASP A 129 2.28 7.23 30.87
C ASP A 129 2.41 5.93 30.04
N LEU A 130 1.34 5.13 30.00
CA LEU A 130 1.26 3.85 29.27
C LEU A 130 2.27 2.80 29.74
N SER A 131 2.89 3.01 30.90
CA SER A 131 3.80 2.02 31.50
C SER A 131 3.04 0.78 31.94
N PRO A 132 3.68 -0.40 32.04
CA PRO A 132 3.03 -1.61 32.57
C PRO A 132 2.45 -1.43 33.98
N GLN A 133 2.97 -0.48 34.76
CA GLN A 133 2.48 -0.17 36.11
C GLN A 133 1.17 0.61 36.10
N ASN A 134 1.03 1.59 35.20
CA ASN A 134 -0.15 2.48 35.16
C ASN A 134 -1.17 2.11 34.08
N ALA A 135 -0.76 1.27 33.11
CA ALA A 135 -1.59 0.79 32.02
C ALA A 135 -1.46 -0.73 31.83
N PRO A 136 -1.84 -1.54 32.83
CA PRO A 136 -1.70 -2.99 32.77
C PRO A 136 -2.49 -3.64 31.63
N LEU A 137 -3.70 -3.18 31.30
CA LEU A 137 -4.49 -3.75 30.20
C LEU A 137 -3.85 -3.45 28.84
N LEU A 138 -3.35 -2.23 28.62
CA LEU A 138 -2.65 -1.86 27.38
C LEU A 138 -1.34 -2.63 27.21
N ASN A 139 -0.79 -3.19 28.29
CA ASN A 139 0.42 -4.00 28.30
C ASN A 139 0.15 -5.51 28.51
N ASP A 140 -1.11 -5.97 28.46
CA ASP A 140 -1.49 -7.38 28.58
C ASP A 140 -1.85 -7.97 27.19
N PRO A 141 -1.15 -9.01 26.72
CA PRO A 141 -1.50 -9.72 25.48
C PRO A 141 -2.93 -10.30 25.48
N LYS A 142 -3.49 -10.64 26.65
CA LYS A 142 -4.87 -11.12 26.74
C LYS A 142 -5.88 -10.04 26.38
N THR A 143 -5.58 -8.78 26.70
CA THR A 143 -6.40 -7.64 26.26
C THR A 143 -6.36 -7.52 24.75
N MET A 144 -5.20 -7.74 24.11
CA MET A 144 -5.11 -7.74 22.64
C MET A 144 -6.03 -8.80 22.03
N VAL A 145 -5.98 -10.04 22.53
CA VAL A 145 -6.88 -11.12 22.09
C VAL A 145 -8.35 -10.74 22.29
N ALA A 146 -8.71 -10.17 23.45
CA ALA A 146 -10.07 -9.72 23.72
C ALA A 146 -10.54 -8.64 22.73
N LEU A 147 -9.67 -7.69 22.36
CA LEU A 147 -9.97 -6.65 21.38
C LEU A 147 -10.15 -7.22 19.96
N VAL A 148 -9.37 -8.24 19.57
CA VAL A 148 -9.57 -8.92 18.29
C VAL A 148 -10.87 -9.71 18.27
N ASN A 149 -11.18 -10.47 19.33
CA ASN A 149 -12.46 -11.17 19.46
C ASN A 149 -13.66 -10.22 19.49
N ALA A 150 -13.49 -8.98 19.96
CA ALA A 150 -14.51 -7.93 19.88
C ALA A 150 -14.60 -7.27 18.48
N ASN A 151 -13.75 -7.64 17.53
CA ASN A 151 -13.54 -6.92 16.27
C ASN A 151 -13.24 -5.43 16.46
N ALA A 152 -12.61 -5.07 17.59
CA ALA A 152 -12.25 -3.70 17.94
C ALA A 152 -10.92 -3.25 17.31
N ILE A 153 -10.03 -4.18 16.95
CA ILE A 153 -8.84 -3.88 16.16
C ILE A 153 -9.25 -3.74 14.70
N VAL A 154 -9.27 -2.49 14.20
CA VAL A 154 -9.75 -2.19 12.86
C VAL A 154 -8.92 -2.95 11.82
N GLY A 155 -9.60 -3.73 10.99
CA GLY A 155 -8.98 -4.47 9.89
C GLY A 155 -8.48 -5.86 10.23
N ILE A 156 -8.36 -6.24 11.50
CA ILE A 156 -8.11 -7.62 11.92
C ILE A 156 -9.44 -8.20 12.38
N VAL A 157 -10.02 -9.07 11.56
CA VAL A 157 -11.39 -9.54 11.73
C VAL A 157 -11.39 -10.98 12.22
N ALA A 158 -11.99 -11.23 13.38
CA ALA A 158 -12.28 -12.56 13.87
C ALA A 158 -13.51 -13.14 13.15
N VAL A 159 -13.42 -14.42 12.80
CA VAL A 159 -14.42 -15.17 12.03
C VAL A 159 -14.75 -16.46 12.77
N ASP A 160 -16.02 -16.59 13.15
CA ASP A 160 -16.59 -17.75 13.82
C ASP A 160 -16.57 -18.95 12.86
N SER A 161 -15.61 -19.83 13.10
CA SER A 161 -15.40 -21.07 12.35
C SER A 161 -16.14 -22.25 13.00
N SER A 162 -16.57 -22.08 14.25
CA SER A 162 -17.28 -23.11 15.03
C SER A 162 -18.80 -23.11 14.80
N GLY A 163 -19.35 -21.96 14.39
CA GLY A 163 -20.79 -21.71 14.24
C GLY A 163 -21.52 -21.44 15.57
N ASP A 164 -20.80 -21.21 16.66
CA ASP A 164 -21.37 -21.00 18.00
C ASP A 164 -21.77 -19.53 18.29
N LYS A 165 -21.55 -18.65 17.30
CA LYS A 165 -21.82 -17.20 17.33
C LYS A 165 -20.99 -16.43 18.35
N LYS A 166 -19.82 -16.95 18.71
CA LYS A 166 -18.81 -16.26 19.50
C LYS A 166 -17.51 -16.27 18.70
N PHE A 167 -16.69 -15.27 18.96
CA PHE A 167 -15.34 -15.22 18.42
C PHE A 167 -14.37 -15.63 19.52
N ASP A 168 -13.60 -16.68 19.24
CA ASP A 168 -12.54 -17.18 20.08
C ASP A 168 -11.35 -17.64 19.23
N ILE A 169 -10.53 -16.66 18.83
CA ILE A 169 -9.32 -16.89 18.01
C ILE A 169 -8.26 -17.77 18.69
N MET A 170 -8.47 -18.09 19.98
CA MET A 170 -7.59 -18.97 20.75
C MET A 170 -8.03 -20.43 20.70
N ASN A 171 -9.30 -20.69 20.36
CA ASN A 171 -9.93 -22.01 20.46
C ASN A 171 -10.57 -22.47 19.14
N GLY A 172 -10.02 -22.02 18.01
CA GLY A 172 -10.32 -22.58 16.69
C GLY A 172 -10.92 -21.59 15.69
N ASP A 173 -11.35 -20.41 16.15
CA ASP A 173 -11.77 -19.36 15.22
C ASP A 173 -10.59 -18.73 14.52
N LYS A 174 -10.88 -18.22 13.33
CA LYS A 174 -9.86 -17.67 12.45
C LYS A 174 -9.87 -16.15 12.49
N VAL A 175 -8.76 -15.57 12.08
CA VAL A 175 -8.66 -14.16 11.71
C VAL A 175 -8.39 -14.01 10.23
N GLY A 176 -9.00 -13.01 9.64
CA GLY A 176 -8.67 -12.47 8.33
C GLY A 176 -8.43 -10.98 8.39
N ILE A 177 -8.09 -10.40 7.24
CA ILE A 177 -7.84 -8.97 7.09
C ILE A 177 -8.86 -8.35 6.13
N SER A 178 -9.50 -7.24 6.54
CA SER A 178 -10.49 -6.51 5.72
C SER A 178 -9.93 -5.20 5.15
N CYS A 179 -10.71 -4.55 4.27
CA CYS A 179 -10.34 -3.25 3.69
C CYS A 179 -9.97 -2.19 4.75
N THR A 180 -10.59 -2.29 5.92
CA THR A 180 -10.42 -1.30 6.99
C THR A 180 -9.01 -1.24 7.56
N ILE A 181 -8.19 -2.28 7.42
CA ILE A 181 -6.81 -2.24 7.94
C ILE A 181 -6.02 -1.08 7.31
N CYS A 182 -6.26 -0.82 6.02
CA CYS A 182 -5.60 0.23 5.26
C CYS A 182 -6.46 1.49 5.16
N HIS A 183 -7.77 1.36 5.01
CA HIS A 183 -8.64 2.47 4.60
C HIS A 183 -9.55 3.01 5.71
N THR A 184 -9.33 2.63 6.97
CA THR A 184 -10.06 3.20 8.10
C THR A 184 -9.10 3.69 9.16
N ILE A 185 -9.40 4.88 9.67
CA ILE A 185 -8.77 5.43 10.87
C ILE A 185 -9.83 5.57 11.96
N THR A 186 -9.42 5.94 13.18
CA THR A 186 -10.39 6.45 14.15
C THR A 186 -10.49 7.96 14.10
N ASP A 187 -11.56 8.52 14.68
CA ASP A 187 -11.72 9.94 14.91
C ASP A 187 -10.82 10.51 16.03
N ASN A 188 -9.90 9.70 16.56
CA ASN A 188 -8.92 9.99 17.61
C ASN A 188 -9.47 10.61 18.91
N SER A 189 -10.78 10.50 19.13
CA SER A 189 -11.49 11.15 20.24
C SER A 189 -11.06 10.68 21.64
N VAL A 190 -10.46 9.49 21.76
CA VAL A 190 -10.01 8.93 23.04
C VAL A 190 -8.50 9.08 23.20
N PHE A 191 -7.74 8.68 22.19
CA PHE A 191 -6.28 8.69 22.25
C PHE A 191 -5.64 8.74 20.87
N ASN A 192 -4.49 9.41 20.77
CA ASN A 192 -3.70 9.49 19.54
C ASN A 192 -2.22 9.19 19.85
N MET A 193 -1.67 8.11 19.31
CA MET A 193 -0.26 7.76 19.45
C MET A 193 0.57 8.60 18.48
N PRO A 194 1.61 9.33 18.95
CA PRO A 194 2.53 10.02 18.05
C PRO A 194 3.17 9.04 17.05
N ASN A 195 3.04 9.33 15.75
CA ASN A 195 3.53 8.48 14.66
C ASN A 195 2.98 7.03 14.66
N GLY A 196 1.86 6.79 15.34
CA GLY A 196 1.21 5.48 15.44
C GLY A 196 -0.27 5.56 15.12
N GLY A 197 -1.04 4.68 15.74
CA GLY A 197 -2.48 4.58 15.59
C GLY A 197 -3.26 5.45 16.57
N SER A 198 -4.58 5.27 16.58
CA SER A 198 -5.47 6.02 17.46
C SER A 198 -6.62 5.17 17.99
N VAL A 199 -7.26 5.67 19.05
CA VAL A 199 -8.44 5.08 19.68
C VAL A 199 -9.59 6.07 19.55
N GLY A 200 -10.74 5.59 19.08
CA GLY A 200 -11.91 6.44 18.82
C GLY A 200 -12.98 5.69 18.02
N ARG A 201 -13.89 6.43 17.40
CA ARG A 201 -14.92 5.87 16.51
C ARG A 201 -14.36 5.70 15.10
N ARG A 202 -14.76 4.66 14.37
CA ARG A 202 -14.29 4.44 12.99
C ARG A 202 -14.66 5.58 12.05
N VAL A 203 -13.70 6.00 11.25
CA VAL A 203 -13.87 6.88 10.10
C VAL A 203 -13.40 6.12 8.87
N ASP A 204 -14.35 5.69 8.05
CA ASP A 204 -14.08 4.87 6.86
C ASP A 204 -13.71 5.75 5.65
N GLY A 205 -12.69 5.34 4.90
CA GLY A 205 -12.19 6.01 3.70
C GLY A 205 -10.76 6.54 3.81
N PRO A 206 -10.38 7.28 4.88
CA PRO A 206 -9.02 7.78 5.04
C PRO A 206 -7.97 6.67 5.15
N ALA A 207 -6.79 6.92 4.57
CA ALA A 207 -5.65 6.02 4.63
C ALA A 207 -5.01 5.97 6.03
N ALA A 208 -4.71 4.76 6.52
CA ALA A 208 -3.94 4.52 7.74
C ALA A 208 -2.42 4.71 7.48
N LEU A 209 -2.01 5.97 7.27
CA LEU A 209 -0.67 6.34 6.79
C LEU A 209 0.49 5.98 7.75
N THR A 210 0.18 5.69 9.01
CA THR A 210 1.14 5.29 10.06
C THR A 210 1.18 3.78 10.28
N LEU A 211 0.37 2.99 9.56
CA LEU A 211 0.38 1.54 9.65
C LEU A 211 1.77 1.00 9.32
N ASN A 212 2.27 0.08 10.15
CA ASN A 212 3.54 -0.59 9.95
C ASN A 212 3.28 -2.09 9.71
N VAL A 213 2.88 -2.42 8.47
CA VAL A 213 2.59 -3.82 8.09
C VAL A 213 3.82 -4.71 8.23
N GLY A 214 5.03 -4.18 8.01
CA GLY A 214 6.27 -4.94 8.21
C GLY A 214 6.38 -5.48 9.64
N LYS A 215 6.21 -4.60 10.64
CA LYS A 215 6.19 -5.00 12.05
C LYS A 215 5.04 -5.96 12.36
N LEU A 216 3.86 -5.81 11.74
CA LEU A 216 2.73 -6.73 11.95
C LEU A 216 3.02 -8.13 11.39
N LEU A 217 3.60 -8.21 10.20
CA LEU A 217 3.99 -9.47 9.55
C LEU A 217 5.10 -10.19 10.34
N ALA A 218 6.09 -9.46 10.84
CA ALA A 218 7.21 -10.02 11.61
C ALA A 218 6.79 -10.65 12.95
N MET A 219 5.57 -10.40 13.43
CA MET A 219 5.05 -11.06 14.64
C MET A 219 4.35 -12.38 14.33
N ALA A 220 4.02 -12.65 13.07
CA ALA A 220 3.42 -13.90 12.69
C ALA A 220 4.44 -15.04 12.83
N ASN A 221 4.00 -16.22 13.26
CA ASN A 221 4.91 -17.35 13.48
C ASN A 221 5.49 -17.97 12.18
N ASN A 222 5.00 -17.54 11.02
CA ASN A 222 5.49 -17.92 9.70
C ASN A 222 5.45 -16.68 8.80
N SER A 223 6.24 -15.67 9.13
CA SER A 223 6.33 -14.43 8.34
C SER A 223 6.86 -14.71 6.93
N ARG A 224 7.64 -15.79 6.76
CA ARG A 224 8.06 -16.33 5.46
C ARG A 224 6.90 -16.69 4.54
N ALA A 225 5.68 -16.92 5.04
CA ALA A 225 4.52 -17.12 4.18
C ALA A 225 4.28 -15.93 3.24
N PHE A 226 4.77 -14.74 3.58
CA PHE A 226 4.69 -13.54 2.76
C PHE A 226 5.82 -13.41 1.71
N TYR A 227 6.75 -14.37 1.65
CA TYR A 227 7.95 -14.36 0.80
C TYR A 227 7.76 -13.91 -0.66
N PRO A 228 6.67 -14.26 -1.37
CA PRO A 228 6.44 -13.79 -2.74
C PRO A 228 6.31 -12.27 -2.88
N ASN A 229 6.00 -11.55 -1.80
CA ASN A 229 5.82 -10.09 -1.77
C ASN A 229 7.00 -9.38 -1.07
N LEU A 230 8.08 -10.10 -0.75
CA LEU A 230 9.26 -9.51 -0.10
C LEU A 230 10.36 -9.26 -1.12
N GLN A 231 11.34 -8.43 -0.74
CA GLN A 231 12.54 -8.24 -1.56
C GLN A 231 13.27 -9.58 -1.77
N GLN A 232 13.31 -10.08 -3.00
CA GLN A 232 13.96 -11.35 -3.35
C GLN A 232 15.36 -11.13 -3.92
N THR A 233 16.19 -12.16 -3.84
CA THR A 233 17.41 -12.23 -4.65
C THR A 233 17.07 -12.85 -6.00
N PHE A 234 17.23 -12.10 -7.09
CA PHE A 234 17.00 -12.53 -8.46
C PHE A 234 18.33 -12.52 -9.24
N LEU A 235 18.77 -13.67 -9.76
CA LEU A 235 20.03 -13.81 -10.51
C LEU A 235 21.29 -13.26 -9.79
N GLY A 236 21.31 -13.35 -8.46
CA GLY A 236 22.44 -12.85 -7.64
C GLY A 236 22.46 -11.34 -7.41
N VAL A 237 21.44 -10.62 -7.91
CA VAL A 237 21.20 -9.21 -7.59
C VAL A 237 19.90 -9.06 -6.80
N SER A 238 19.79 -8.00 -6.01
CA SER A 238 18.54 -7.67 -5.33
C SER A 238 18.00 -6.36 -5.87
N ILE A 239 16.69 -6.34 -6.10
CA ILE A 239 15.95 -5.16 -6.53
C ILE A 239 15.13 -4.76 -5.31
N GLY A 240 15.53 -3.69 -4.63
CA GLY A 240 14.88 -3.24 -3.40
C GLY A 240 15.81 -2.42 -2.51
N ARG A 241 15.37 -2.16 -1.28
CA ARG A 241 16.04 -1.25 -0.34
C ARG A 241 17.13 -1.93 0.49
N ALA A 242 16.98 -3.22 0.76
CA ALA A 242 17.96 -3.99 1.51
C ALA A 242 19.22 -4.26 0.66
N PRO A 243 20.40 -4.38 1.29
CA PRO A 243 21.64 -4.68 0.58
C PRO A 243 21.65 -6.07 -0.07
N SER A 244 20.83 -6.99 0.43
CA SER A 244 20.64 -8.35 -0.10
C SER A 244 19.17 -8.74 0.00
N GLY A 245 18.68 -9.46 -1.01
CA GLY A 245 17.31 -9.97 -1.03
C GLY A 245 17.19 -11.31 -0.31
N LEU A 246 15.98 -11.64 0.10
CA LEU A 246 15.64 -12.91 0.70
C LEU A 246 15.65 -14.02 -0.36
N GLY A 247 16.12 -15.21 0.03
CA GLY A 247 16.17 -16.39 -0.82
C GLY A 247 15.20 -17.49 -0.36
N PRO A 248 15.06 -18.58 -1.14
CA PRO A 248 14.23 -19.73 -0.77
C PRO A 248 14.61 -20.39 0.55
N ASN A 249 15.85 -20.17 1.03
CA ASN A 249 16.38 -20.75 2.26
C ASN A 249 16.47 -19.74 3.42
N SER A 250 16.08 -18.46 3.24
CA SER A 250 16.16 -17.44 4.29
C SER A 250 15.29 -17.79 5.50
N THR A 251 15.88 -17.95 6.67
CA THR A 251 15.22 -18.30 7.93
C THR A 251 14.11 -17.30 8.33
N GLU A 252 13.18 -17.71 9.21
CA GLU A 252 12.16 -16.79 9.77
C GLU A 252 12.82 -15.55 10.38
N ALA A 253 13.89 -15.74 11.15
CA ALA A 253 14.61 -14.63 11.79
C ALA A 253 15.20 -13.62 10.79
N GLU A 254 15.68 -14.08 9.62
CA GLU A 254 16.15 -13.19 8.56
C GLU A 254 14.98 -12.42 7.92
N VAL A 255 13.84 -13.07 7.74
CA VAL A 255 12.62 -12.42 7.22
C VAL A 255 12.05 -11.42 8.22
N ASP A 256 11.98 -11.76 9.50
CA ASP A 256 11.52 -10.89 10.58
C ASP A 256 12.44 -9.67 10.73
N ALA A 257 13.77 -9.86 10.62
CA ALA A 257 14.74 -8.78 10.67
C ALA A 257 14.61 -7.84 9.46
N TYR A 258 14.32 -8.38 8.27
CA TYR A 258 14.03 -7.59 7.08
C TYR A 258 12.74 -6.77 7.27
N LEU A 259 11.64 -7.42 7.64
CA LEU A 259 10.32 -6.82 7.85
C LEU A 259 10.29 -5.77 8.98
N SER A 260 11.08 -5.99 10.03
CA SER A 260 11.14 -5.10 11.19
C SER A 260 12.03 -3.88 10.98
N ASN A 261 12.79 -3.82 9.87
CA ASN A 261 13.68 -2.70 9.58
C ASN A 261 12.99 -1.69 8.64
N PRO A 262 12.61 -0.48 9.11
CA PRO A 262 11.95 0.52 8.28
C PRO A 262 12.78 1.07 7.12
N GLN A 263 14.11 0.82 7.11
CA GLN A 263 14.95 1.15 5.95
C GLN A 263 14.78 0.12 4.83
N PHE A 264 14.45 -1.14 5.16
CA PHE A 264 14.29 -2.22 4.20
C PHE A 264 12.83 -2.40 3.82
N TYR A 265 11.93 -2.41 4.80
CA TYR A 265 10.47 -2.45 4.62
C TYR A 265 9.83 -1.25 5.33
N PRO A 266 9.65 -0.11 4.64
CA PRO A 266 9.18 1.14 5.24
C PRO A 266 7.79 1.07 5.89
N ILE A 267 7.50 2.06 6.74
CA ILE A 267 6.16 2.28 7.27
C ILE A 267 5.20 2.55 6.10
N GLY A 268 4.14 1.76 6.05
CA GLY A 268 3.18 1.71 4.98
C GLY A 268 2.26 0.49 5.13
N THR A 269 1.36 0.36 4.17
CA THR A 269 0.41 -0.75 4.07
C THR A 269 1.09 -1.99 3.47
N PHE A 270 0.39 -2.80 2.67
CA PHE A 270 0.99 -3.96 2.02
C PHE A 270 1.74 -3.57 0.74
N ASP A 271 2.59 -4.45 0.24
CA ASP A 271 3.12 -4.39 -1.12
C ASP A 271 2.09 -4.99 -2.08
N GLU A 272 1.52 -4.15 -2.93
CA GLU A 272 0.48 -4.52 -3.89
C GLU A 272 1.01 -5.32 -5.08
N THR A 273 2.33 -5.39 -5.25
CA THR A 273 2.98 -6.07 -6.36
C THR A 273 3.77 -7.29 -5.89
N GLN A 274 3.47 -8.47 -6.45
CA GLN A 274 4.34 -9.66 -6.31
C GLN A 274 5.55 -9.57 -7.24
N ASP A 275 6.28 -8.46 -7.22
CA ASP A 275 7.41 -8.18 -8.12
C ASP A 275 8.78 -8.55 -7.51
N GLY A 276 8.78 -8.92 -6.21
CA GLY A 276 9.98 -9.27 -5.47
C GLY A 276 10.83 -8.08 -5.05
N ASN A 277 10.26 -6.87 -5.00
CA ASN A 277 10.95 -5.64 -4.58
C ASN A 277 10.73 -5.31 -3.09
N GLY A 278 9.58 -5.68 -2.53
CA GLY A 278 9.27 -5.47 -1.10
C GLY A 278 9.05 -3.99 -0.77
N ASN A 279 8.18 -3.33 -1.52
CA ASN A 279 7.86 -1.91 -1.39
C ASN A 279 6.44 -1.70 -0.84
N PRO A 280 6.25 -1.65 0.48
CA PRO A 280 4.97 -1.26 1.05
C PRO A 280 4.58 0.13 0.56
N VAL A 281 3.33 0.28 0.12
CA VAL A 281 2.80 1.57 -0.32
C VAL A 281 2.09 2.32 0.78
N LYS A 282 2.04 3.64 0.62
CA LYS A 282 1.06 4.48 1.32
C LYS A 282 -0.18 4.54 0.44
N ASN A 283 -1.24 3.87 0.89
CA ASN A 283 -2.50 3.86 0.18
C ASN A 283 -3.11 5.26 0.09
N VAL A 284 -3.92 5.46 -0.94
CA VAL A 284 -4.73 6.66 -1.13
C VAL A 284 -6.09 6.51 -0.43
N PRO A 285 -6.78 7.62 -0.08
CA PRO A 285 -8.13 7.54 0.47
C PRO A 285 -9.13 6.95 -0.55
N LEU A 286 -9.91 5.93 -0.14
CA LEU A 286 -10.74 5.13 -1.07
C LEU A 286 -11.95 5.91 -1.63
N PHE A 287 -12.60 6.72 -0.79
CA PHE A 287 -13.84 7.43 -1.15
C PHE A 287 -13.61 8.87 -1.63
N ARG A 288 -12.35 9.24 -1.93
CA ARG A 288 -11.97 10.57 -2.45
C ARG A 288 -11.39 10.51 -3.86
N GLN A 289 -11.98 9.71 -4.73
CA GLN A 289 -11.60 9.67 -6.15
C GLN A 289 -11.91 10.98 -6.89
N ASP A 290 -12.75 11.86 -6.31
CA ASP A 290 -12.99 13.23 -6.79
C ASP A 290 -11.69 14.06 -6.85
N LEU A 291 -10.73 13.80 -5.96
CA LEU A 291 -9.41 14.44 -5.97
C LEU A 291 -8.44 13.82 -6.97
N ALA A 292 -8.74 12.62 -7.46
CA ALA A 292 -7.95 11.92 -8.45
C ALA A 292 -8.41 12.24 -9.89
N ALA A 293 -9.46 13.05 -10.04
CA ALA A 293 -9.92 13.48 -11.34
C ALA A 293 -8.91 14.44 -11.98
N PRO A 294 -8.68 14.35 -13.31
CA PRO A 294 -9.25 13.37 -14.25
C PRO A 294 -8.37 12.12 -14.50
N TYR A 295 -7.29 11.89 -13.73
CA TYR A 295 -6.18 11.00 -14.13
C TYR A 295 -5.96 9.75 -13.24
N GLY A 296 -6.87 9.49 -12.29
CA GLY A 296 -6.75 8.35 -11.39
C GLY A 296 -5.68 8.53 -10.31
N THR A 297 -5.70 7.66 -9.31
CA THR A 297 -4.87 7.80 -8.10
C THR A 297 -3.43 7.32 -8.27
N ALA A 298 -3.14 6.54 -9.31
CA ALA A 298 -1.82 5.98 -9.56
C ALA A 298 -0.87 6.95 -10.29
N GLY A 299 -1.38 8.10 -10.76
CA GLY A 299 -0.56 9.14 -11.40
C GLY A 299 0.14 8.69 -12.69
N GLU A 300 -0.26 7.54 -13.25
CA GLU A 300 0.37 6.86 -14.36
C GLU A 300 0.30 7.68 -15.67
N PHE A 301 -0.69 8.57 -15.77
CA PHE A 301 -0.93 9.37 -16.97
C PHE A 301 -1.16 10.81 -16.56
N ARG A 302 -0.28 11.71 -17.00
CA ARG A 302 -0.43 13.16 -16.75
C ARG A 302 -1.33 13.79 -17.81
N LEU A 303 -1.36 13.20 -19.00
CA LEU A 303 -2.17 13.58 -20.14
C LEU A 303 -2.83 12.31 -20.71
N LEU A 304 -4.05 12.43 -21.24
CA LEU A 304 -4.74 11.34 -21.95
C LEU A 304 -3.89 10.80 -23.13
N ASP A 305 -3.05 11.65 -23.69
CA ASP A 305 -2.15 11.34 -24.81
C ASP A 305 -0.92 10.49 -24.38
N ASP A 306 -0.69 10.29 -23.08
CA ASP A 306 0.38 9.40 -22.57
C ASP A 306 0.03 7.91 -22.77
N ILE A 307 -1.22 7.60 -23.18
CA ILE A 307 -1.72 6.24 -23.48
C ILE A 307 -1.56 5.91 -24.99
N GLY A 308 -0.85 6.76 -25.74
CA GLY A 308 -0.65 6.66 -27.19
C GLY A 308 0.66 5.99 -27.63
#